data_AF-A0A6C0CFE7-F1
#
_entry.id   AF-A0A6C0CFE7-F1
#
_cell.length_a   1.000
_cell.length_b   1.000
_cell.length_c   1.000
_cell.angle_alpha   90.00
_cell.angle_beta   90.00
_cell.angle_gamma   90.00
#
_symmetry.space_group_name_H-M   'P 1'
#
loop_
_entity.id
_entity.type
_entity.pdbx_description
1 polymer ?
#
loop_
_entity_poly.entity_id
_entity_poly.type
_entity_poly.pdbx_seq_one_letter_code
_entity_poly.pdbx_strand_id
1 'polypeptide(L)'
;MEDWYSAIRILREESDDPSLVKDFCYRIFQDLKRIKIKDRKKFAQRLGPDFEGWTDLLELDFPKPLVREILHDDDFWKLTLKVSKF
;
A
#
# COMPACT_ATOMS: atom_id res chain seq x y z
N MET A 1 11.39 8.18 7.06
CA MET A 1 10.09 7.97 7.74
C MET A 1 9.24 9.22 7.58
N GLU A 2 9.82 10.41 7.73
CA GLU A 2 9.20 11.69 7.40
C GLU A 2 8.67 11.76 5.96
N ASP A 3 9.42 11.31 4.95
CA ASP A 3 8.95 11.32 3.55
C ASP A 3 7.69 10.49 3.33
N TRP A 4 7.57 9.34 4.00
CA TRP A 4 6.40 8.47 3.90
C TRP A 4 5.18 9.10 4.56
N TYR A 5 5.36 9.79 5.69
CA TYR A 5 4.30 10.58 6.31
C TYR A 5 3.84 11.74 5.42
N SER A 6 4.76 12.39 4.72
CA SER A 6 4.43 13.43 3.75
C SER A 6 3.64 12.89 2.56
N ALA A 7 4.02 11.74 2.00
CA ALA A 7 3.27 11.10 0.92
C ALA A 7 1.84 10.74 1.35
N ILE A 8 1.66 10.15 2.54
CA ILE A 8 0.31 9.88 3.08
C ILE A 8 -0.46 11.17 3.29
N ARG A 9 0.20 12.24 3.76
CA ARG A 9 -0.47 13.52 3.96
C ARG A 9 -1.03 14.06 2.65
N ILE A 10 -0.25 14.02 1.56
CA ILE A 10 -0.71 14.42 0.23
C ILE A 10 -1.92 13.57 -0.20
N LEU A 11 -1.82 12.25 -0.11
CA LEU A 11 -2.92 11.33 -0.45
C LEU A 11 -4.20 11.58 0.39
N ARG A 12 -4.05 12.01 1.64
CA ARG A 12 -5.19 12.38 2.49
C ARG A 12 -5.82 13.70 2.07
N GLU A 13 -5.02 14.67 1.63
CA GLU A 13 -5.52 15.98 1.19
C GLU A 13 -6.25 15.88 -0.18
N GLU A 14 -5.89 14.90 -1.01
CA GLU A 14 -6.50 14.66 -2.32
C GLU A 14 -7.73 13.73 -2.29
N SER A 15 -7.98 13.05 -1.17
CA SER A 15 -9.06 12.05 -1.06
C SER A 15 -10.29 12.58 -0.33
N ASP A 16 -11.47 12.13 -0.74
CA ASP A 16 -12.76 12.44 -0.11
C ASP A 16 -12.85 11.86 1.33
N ASP A 17 -12.12 10.77 1.60
CA ASP A 17 -12.11 10.05 2.89
C ASP A 17 -10.69 9.99 3.53
N PRO A 18 -10.18 11.10 4.09
CA PRO A 18 -8.82 11.22 4.61
C PRO A 18 -8.51 10.29 5.80
N SER A 19 -9.53 9.84 6.52
CA SER A 19 -9.36 8.87 7.62
C SER A 19 -9.11 7.48 7.06
N LEU A 20 -9.90 7.07 6.06
CA LEU A 20 -9.80 5.77 5.42
C LEU A 20 -8.46 5.59 4.69
N VAL A 21 -7.99 6.63 3.99
CA VAL A 21 -6.66 6.65 3.35
C VAL A 21 -5.56 6.39 4.37
N LYS A 22 -5.62 7.05 5.53
CA LYS A 22 -4.60 6.88 6.57
C LYS A 22 -4.58 5.43 7.05
N ASP A 23 -5.73 4.90 7.45
CA ASP A 23 -5.84 3.52 7.93
C ASP A 23 -5.38 2.51 6.87
N PHE A 24 -5.72 2.74 5.60
CA PHE A 24 -5.30 1.91 4.49
C PHE A 24 -3.77 1.92 4.29
N CYS A 25 -3.16 3.10 4.23
CA CYS A 25 -1.71 3.24 4.09
C CYS A 25 -0.95 2.56 5.23
N TYR A 26 -1.45 2.68 6.46
CA TYR A 26 -0.88 1.99 7.62
C TYR A 26 -1.07 0.47 7.55
N ARG A 27 -2.23 0.01 7.07
CA ARG A 27 -2.49 -1.42 6.89
C ARG A 27 -1.50 -2.02 5.90
N ILE A 28 -1.28 -1.38 4.75
CA ILE A 28 -0.28 -1.83 3.76
C ILE A 28 1.10 -1.92 4.41
N PHE A 29 1.54 -0.87 5.12
CA PHE A 29 2.84 -0.87 5.78
C PHE A 29 3.00 -2.02 6.79
N GLN A 30 1.97 -2.30 7.58
CA GLN A 30 1.99 -3.41 8.54
C GLN A 30 2.01 -4.77 7.83
N ASP A 31 1.22 -4.94 6.78
CA ASP A 31 1.19 -6.17 5.99
C ASP A 31 2.54 -6.43 5.35
N LEU A 32 3.15 -5.45 4.69
CA LEU A 32 4.49 -5.60 4.08
C LEU A 32 5.57 -6.03 5.09
N LYS A 33 5.45 -5.62 6.35
CA LYS A 33 6.38 -6.05 7.41
C LYS A 33 6.16 -7.48 7.90
N ARG A 34 4.96 -8.02 7.73
CA ARG A 34 4.53 -9.31 8.33
C ARG A 34 4.34 -10.41 7.30
N ILE A 35 3.99 -10.05 6.07
CA ILE A 35 3.63 -10.96 5.01
C ILE A 35 4.84 -11.78 4.56
N LYS A 36 4.64 -13.09 4.39
CA LYS A 36 5.67 -14.01 3.92
C LYS A 36 5.48 -14.25 2.44
N ILE A 37 6.27 -13.55 1.63
CA ILE A 37 6.18 -13.59 0.18
C ILE A 37 7.30 -14.44 -0.37
N LYS A 38 6.97 -15.38 -1.27
CA LYS A 38 7.97 -16.24 -1.93
C LYS A 38 8.87 -15.44 -2.85
N ASP A 39 8.28 -14.63 -3.74
CA ASP A 39 9.01 -13.81 -4.70
C ASP A 39 8.81 -12.31 -4.42
N ARG A 40 9.63 -11.78 -3.50
CA ARG A 40 9.55 -10.36 -3.10
C ARG A 40 9.82 -9.40 -4.26
N LYS A 41 10.68 -9.78 -5.22
CA LYS A 41 11.00 -8.94 -6.36
C LYS A 41 9.79 -8.79 -7.27
N LYS A 42 9.09 -9.89 -7.57
CA LYS A 42 7.87 -9.88 -8.37
C LYS A 42 6.75 -9.13 -7.67
N PHE A 43 6.61 -9.32 -6.36
CA PHE A 43 5.62 -8.59 -5.56
C PHE A 43 5.89 -7.08 -5.50
N ALA A 44 7.15 -6.66 -5.32
CA ALA A 44 7.52 -5.25 -5.35
C ALA A 44 7.22 -4.59 -6.71
N GLN A 45 7.17 -5.37 -7.78
CA GLN A 45 6.75 -4.93 -9.11
C GLN A 45 5.23 -4.96 -9.31
N ARG A 46 4.45 -5.25 -8.26
CA ARG A 46 2.98 -5.40 -8.30
C ARG A 46 2.53 -6.56 -9.20
N LEU A 47 3.29 -7.65 -9.23
CA LEU A 47 3.07 -8.79 -10.10
C LEU A 47 2.97 -10.10 -9.35
N GLY A 48 2.27 -11.05 -9.98
CA GLY A 48 2.22 -12.45 -9.57
C GLY A 48 1.17 -12.75 -8.49
N PRO A 49 0.99 -14.06 -8.20
CA PRO A 49 -0.14 -14.54 -7.41
C PRO A 49 -0.10 -14.09 -5.95
N ASP A 50 1.09 -13.88 -5.38
CA ASP A 50 1.23 -13.33 -4.02
C ASP A 50 0.68 -11.89 -3.94
N PHE A 51 0.92 -11.08 -4.98
CA PHE A 51 0.43 -9.69 -5.04
C PHE A 51 -1.07 -9.64 -5.32
N GLU A 52 -1.53 -10.45 -6.27
CA GLU A 52 -2.95 -10.56 -6.61
C GLU A 52 -3.78 -11.03 -5.41
N GLY A 53 -3.34 -12.09 -4.73
CA GLY A 53 -4.01 -12.61 -3.54
C GLY A 53 -3.98 -11.63 -2.37
N TRP A 54 -2.88 -10.90 -2.18
CA TRP A 54 -2.81 -9.85 -1.15
C TRP A 54 -3.74 -8.67 -1.48
N THR A 55 -3.81 -8.27 -2.76
CA THR A 55 -4.71 -7.20 -3.20
C THR A 55 -6.18 -7.60 -3.01
N ASP A 56 -6.54 -8.84 -3.31
CA ASP A 56 -7.90 -9.36 -3.10
C ASP A 56 -8.30 -9.26 -1.62
N LEU A 57 -7.39 -9.61 -0.69
CA LEU A 57 -7.63 -9.43 0.75
C LEU A 57 -7.82 -7.96 1.15
N LEU A 58 -7.08 -7.03 0.54
CA LEU A 58 -7.28 -5.59 0.79
C LEU A 58 -8.62 -5.10 0.26
N GLU A 59 -9.08 -5.61 -0.88
CA GLU A 59 -10.38 -5.28 -1.47
C GLU A 59 -11.59 -5.82 -0.67
N LEU A 60 -11.36 -6.71 0.31
CA LEU A 60 -12.40 -7.15 1.25
C LEU A 60 -12.63 -6.16 2.39
N ASP A 61 -11.57 -5.51 2.88
CA ASP A 61 -11.62 -4.56 4.00
C ASP A 61 -11.76 -3.10 3.52
N PHE A 62 -11.36 -2.79 2.29
CA PHE A 62 -11.31 -1.42 1.76
C PHE A 62 -11.99 -1.31 0.38
N PRO A 63 -12.54 -0.14 0.04
CA PRO A 63 -13.18 0.06 -1.26
C PRO A 63 -12.17 -0.12 -2.40
N LYS A 64 -12.51 -0.95 -3.38
CA LYS A 64 -11.71 -1.22 -4.59
C LYS A 64 -11.13 0.03 -5.28
N PRO A 65 -11.87 1.14 -5.49
CA PRO A 65 -11.29 2.33 -6.10
C PRO A 65 -10.10 2.87 -5.28
N LEU A 66 -10.24 2.95 -3.96
CA LEU A 66 -9.17 3.38 -3.06
C LEU A 66 -7.96 2.44 -3.12
N VAL A 67 -8.20 1.13 -3.06
CA VAL A 67 -7.14 0.12 -3.14
C VAL A 67 -6.34 0.30 -4.42
N ARG A 68 -7.02 0.50 -5.55
CA ARG A 68 -6.38 0.70 -6.85
C ARG A 68 -5.62 2.03 -6.90
N GLU A 69 -6.22 3.15 -6.51
CA GLU A 69 -5.53 4.44 -6.56
C GLU A 69 -4.23 4.42 -5.75
N ILE A 70 -4.29 3.99 -4.50
CA ILE A 70 -3.15 4.04 -3.59
C ILE A 70 -2.08 3.01 -3.96
N LEU A 71 -2.44 1.80 -4.40
CA LEU A 71 -1.44 0.79 -4.80
C LEU A 71 -0.75 1.16 -6.12
N HIS A 72 -1.43 1.86 -7.01
CA HIS A 72 -0.86 2.33 -8.27
C HIS A 72 -0.10 3.65 -8.14
N ASP A 73 -0.20 4.34 -7.00
CA ASP A 73 0.66 5.48 -6.68
C ASP A 73 2.12 5.02 -6.53
N ASP A 74 2.98 5.48 -7.44
CA ASP A 74 4.36 5.03 -7.54
C ASP A 74 5.26 5.59 -6.43
N ASP A 75 4.95 6.80 -5.96
CA ASP A 75 5.72 7.47 -4.91
C ASP A 75 5.45 6.81 -3.55
N PHE A 76 4.18 6.67 -3.19
CA PHE A 76 3.72 5.94 -2.01
C PHE A 76 4.25 4.50 -2.02
N TRP A 77 4.11 3.77 -3.12
CA TRP A 77 4.55 2.37 -3.18
C TRP A 77 6.05 2.23 -2.93
N LYS A 78 6.88 3.02 -3.63
CA LYS A 78 8.35 3.00 -3.45
C LYS A 78 8.75 3.40 -2.03
N LEU A 79 8.15 4.45 -1.49
CA LEU A 79 8.42 4.89 -0.12
C LEU A 79 8.00 3.83 0.89
N THR A 80 6.86 3.18 0.69
CA THR A 80 6.35 2.16 1.60
C THR A 80 7.23 0.92 1.60
N LEU A 81 7.68 0.44 0.43
CA LEU A 81 8.66 -0.65 0.33
C LEU A 81 9.98 -0.29 1.04
N LYS A 82 10.48 0.94 0.83
CA LYS A 82 11.71 1.43 1.45
C LYS A 82 11.61 1.50 2.98
N VAL A 83 10.52 2.03 3.52
CA VAL A 83 10.32 2.20 4.97
C VAL A 83 9.98 0.87 5.66
N SER A 84 9.26 -0.03 4.99
CA SER A 84 8.98 -1.38 5.50
C SER A 84 10.20 -2.31 5.46
N LYS A 85 11.27 -1.91 4.76
CA LYS A 85 12.47 -2.73 4.51
C LYS A 85 12.10 -4.05 3.83
N PHE A 86 11.18 -3.96 2.86
CA PHE A 86 10.62 -5.10 2.14
C PHE A 86 11.66 -5.79 1.24
#